data_AF-A0A3B8Z167-F1
#
_entry.id   AF-A0A3B8Z167-F1
#
_cell.length_a   1.000
_cell.length_b   1.000
_cell.length_c   1.000
_cell.angle_alpha   90.00
_cell.angle_beta   90.00
_cell.angle_gamma   90.00
#
_symmetry.space_group_name_H-M   'P 1'
#
loop_
_entity.id
_entity.type
_entity.pdbx_description
1 polymer ?
#
loop_
_entity_poly.entity_id
_entity_poly.type
_entity_poly.pdbx_seq_one_letter_code
_entity_poly.pdbx_strand_id
1 'polypeptide(L)'
;MHPLRIVSLLPSATELIASLGAEDCLVGVSHECDYPVSVQSRPQLTSSILASGLSPAEIDTAVAKAKLEERPLYLVDGPRLAALKPDLILTQGLCSVCAVTPDTIQKSLSLLPLGEACSAPVISLEAQNFAGVCEDLTTVGDAIGKSTEATALRQQLARRWGSIAQPEVAPRAFLLEWPEPPWTAGHWVPEQILAAGGLPVLGEAGAASRPVTLAEIADADPDLIVSIACGYNMNQNREVATKLLENPDTRQIRALRNGKFFAADANGYFSRPAPRLVDGAEILGALFREEMESPLLAGRLVPVMPDQNS
;
A
#
# COMPACT_ATOMS: atom_id res chain seq x y z
N MET A 1 31.27 9.70 -15.71
CA MET A 1 29.87 9.26 -15.75
C MET A 1 29.04 10.28 -15.01
N HIS A 2 27.87 10.67 -15.54
CA HIS A 2 26.94 11.52 -14.80
C HIS A 2 26.29 10.69 -13.67
N PRO A 3 25.95 11.29 -12.52
CA PRO A 3 25.21 10.59 -11.47
C PRO A 3 23.88 10.05 -12.02
N LEU A 4 23.52 8.83 -11.64
CA LEU A 4 22.26 8.21 -12.05
C LEU A 4 21.06 9.04 -11.57
N ARG A 5 20.11 9.30 -12.47
CA ARG A 5 18.91 10.11 -12.22
C ARG A 5 17.66 9.24 -12.35
N ILE A 6 16.95 9.02 -11.26
CA ILE A 6 15.79 8.14 -11.21
C ILE A 6 14.53 8.97 -10.95
N VAL A 7 13.49 8.70 -11.73
CA VAL A 7 12.13 9.14 -11.44
C VAL A 7 11.32 7.95 -10.93
N SER A 8 10.63 8.13 -9.81
CA SER A 8 9.79 7.09 -9.21
C SER A 8 8.34 7.56 -9.18
N LEU A 9 7.47 6.97 -9.99
CA LEU A 9 6.05 7.37 -10.11
C LEU A 9 5.11 6.55 -9.23
N LEU A 10 5.65 5.82 -8.25
CA LEU A 10 4.91 5.05 -7.25
C LEU A 10 5.64 5.08 -5.88
N PRO A 11 4.91 5.06 -4.76
CA PRO A 11 5.53 5.03 -3.43
C PRO A 11 6.42 3.81 -3.20
N SER A 12 5.98 2.61 -3.60
CA SER A 12 6.72 1.37 -3.33
C SER A 12 8.12 1.36 -3.94
N ALA A 13 8.28 1.83 -5.17
CA ALA A 13 9.58 1.92 -5.81
C ALA A 13 10.49 2.97 -5.16
N THR A 14 9.91 4.05 -4.67
CA THR A 14 10.64 5.06 -3.88
C THR A 14 11.22 4.44 -2.62
N GLU A 15 10.43 3.62 -1.92
CA GLU A 15 10.89 2.88 -0.74
C GLU A 15 11.96 1.84 -1.08
N LEU A 16 11.84 1.13 -2.20
CA LEU A 16 12.86 0.19 -2.67
C LEU A 16 14.19 0.91 -2.95
N ILE A 17 14.17 2.02 -3.69
CA ILE A 17 15.37 2.82 -3.99
C ILE A 17 16.03 3.34 -2.71
N ALA A 18 15.22 3.88 -1.79
CA ALA A 18 15.73 4.37 -0.51
C ALA A 18 16.35 3.24 0.33
N SER A 19 15.70 2.07 0.37
CA SER A 19 16.19 0.90 1.11
C SER A 19 17.49 0.33 0.53
N LEU A 20 17.76 0.57 -0.75
CA LEU A 20 19.01 0.23 -1.43
C LEU A 20 20.12 1.30 -1.26
N GLY A 21 19.85 2.36 -0.49
CA GLY A 21 20.79 3.46 -0.25
C GLY A 21 21.02 4.33 -1.49
N ALA A 22 20.05 4.39 -2.40
CA ALA A 22 20.13 5.16 -3.64
C ALA A 22 19.13 6.34 -3.67
N GLU A 23 18.70 6.81 -2.50
CA GLU A 23 17.75 7.92 -2.36
C GLU A 23 18.21 9.20 -3.07
N ASP A 24 19.52 9.49 -3.04
CA ASP A 24 20.09 10.68 -3.69
C ASP A 24 19.98 10.66 -5.22
N CYS A 25 19.75 9.49 -5.82
CA CYS A 25 19.48 9.35 -7.23
C CYS A 25 18.04 9.76 -7.60
N LEU A 26 17.13 9.91 -6.63
CA LEU A 26 15.76 10.36 -6.90
C LEU A 26 15.72 11.84 -7.28
N VAL A 27 15.35 12.11 -8.53
CA VAL A 27 15.21 13.47 -9.07
C VAL A 27 13.75 13.92 -9.20
N GLY A 28 12.80 12.99 -9.09
CA GLY A 28 11.38 13.28 -9.07
C GLY A 28 10.56 12.07 -8.59
N VAL A 29 9.43 12.35 -7.95
CA VAL A 29 8.59 11.36 -7.27
C VAL A 29 7.10 11.57 -7.60
N SER A 30 6.24 10.60 -7.27
CA SER A 30 4.78 10.81 -7.31
C SER A 30 4.32 11.68 -6.13
N HIS A 31 3.12 12.28 -6.24
CA HIS A 31 2.52 13.03 -5.12
C HIS A 31 2.23 12.18 -3.87
N GLU A 32 2.13 10.86 -4.03
CA GLU A 32 1.88 9.90 -2.94
C GLU A 32 3.17 9.38 -2.27
N CYS A 33 4.35 9.76 -2.77
CA CYS A 33 5.62 9.35 -2.18
C CYS A 33 5.91 10.13 -0.89
N ASP A 34 5.67 9.50 0.25
CA ASP A 34 5.80 10.10 1.58
C ASP A 34 6.93 9.50 2.43
N TYR A 35 7.56 8.41 1.99
CA TYR A 35 8.57 7.66 2.74
C TYR A 35 9.79 7.26 1.88
N PRO A 36 11.02 7.41 2.41
CA PRO A 36 11.35 8.14 3.65
C PRO A 36 10.99 9.63 3.52
N VAL A 37 10.74 10.32 4.64
CA VAL A 37 10.22 11.71 4.66
C VAL A 37 11.05 12.68 3.80
N SER A 38 12.36 12.43 3.69
CA SER A 38 13.29 13.20 2.86
C SER A 38 12.90 13.26 1.37
N VAL A 39 12.20 12.26 0.84
CA VAL A 39 11.78 12.23 -0.58
C VAL A 39 10.66 13.22 -0.89
N GLN A 40 9.94 13.71 0.12
CA GLN A 40 8.88 14.71 -0.08
C GLN A 40 9.43 16.07 -0.55
N SER A 41 10.73 16.31 -0.37
CA SER A 41 11.42 17.48 -0.90
C SER A 41 11.65 17.42 -2.42
N ARG A 42 11.49 16.25 -3.03
CA ARG A 42 11.72 16.03 -4.47
C ARG A 42 10.56 16.60 -5.29
N PRO A 43 10.82 17.01 -6.54
CA PRO A 43 9.77 17.39 -7.48
C PRO A 43 8.66 16.34 -7.61
N GLN A 44 7.42 16.71 -7.31
CA GLN A 44 6.26 15.87 -7.55
C GLN A 44 5.86 15.93 -9.03
N LEU A 45 5.72 14.76 -9.66
CA LEU A 45 5.50 14.61 -11.11
C LEU A 45 4.11 14.10 -11.46
N THR A 46 3.29 13.81 -10.46
CA THR A 46 1.94 13.31 -10.67
C THR A 46 0.93 14.06 -9.82
N SER A 47 -0.33 14.00 -10.21
CA SER A 47 -1.46 14.55 -9.44
C SER A 47 -2.69 13.68 -9.58
N SER A 48 -3.57 13.71 -8.58
CA SER A 48 -4.87 13.05 -8.63
C SER A 48 -5.91 13.93 -9.33
N ILE A 49 -6.76 13.29 -10.13
CA ILE A 49 -7.96 13.93 -10.70
C ILE A 49 -9.11 14.04 -9.69
N LEU A 50 -9.02 13.31 -8.57
CA LEU A 50 -10.08 13.26 -7.59
C LEU A 50 -10.10 14.58 -6.82
N ALA A 51 -11.31 15.09 -6.59
CA ALA A 51 -11.48 16.30 -5.79
C ALA A 51 -11.01 16.04 -4.34
N SER A 52 -10.42 17.06 -3.72
CA SER A 52 -10.08 17.00 -2.30
C SER A 52 -11.33 17.00 -1.44
N GLY A 53 -11.34 16.24 -0.35
CA GLY A 53 -12.41 16.24 0.66
C GLY A 53 -13.62 15.37 0.33
N LEU A 54 -13.53 14.50 -0.67
CA LEU A 54 -14.55 13.49 -0.95
C LEU A 54 -14.64 12.47 0.19
N SER A 55 -15.85 12.04 0.51
CA SER A 55 -16.11 10.92 1.41
C SER A 55 -15.67 9.58 0.78
N PRO A 56 -15.48 8.51 1.58
CA PRO A 56 -15.09 7.21 1.03
C PRO A 56 -16.02 6.67 -0.07
N ALA A 57 -17.34 6.86 0.09
CA ALA A 57 -18.34 6.45 -0.91
C ALA A 57 -18.23 7.25 -2.23
N GLU A 58 -17.95 8.55 -2.13
CA GLU A 58 -17.76 9.42 -3.31
C GLU A 58 -16.45 9.09 -4.04
N ILE A 59 -15.38 8.79 -3.30
CA ILE A 59 -14.12 8.31 -3.86
C ILE A 59 -14.35 6.98 -4.60
N ASP A 60 -14.99 5.99 -3.97
CA ASP A 60 -15.28 4.70 -4.62
C ASP A 60 -16.09 4.89 -5.91
N THR A 61 -17.12 5.73 -5.86
CA THR A 61 -17.93 6.08 -7.04
C THR A 61 -17.08 6.69 -8.16
N ALA A 62 -16.19 7.63 -7.81
CA ALA A 62 -15.32 8.29 -8.77
C ALA A 62 -14.28 7.34 -9.38
N VAL A 63 -13.73 6.44 -8.58
CA VAL A 63 -12.78 5.39 -9.01
C VAL A 63 -13.47 4.38 -9.91
N ALA A 64 -14.65 3.88 -9.53
CA ALA A 64 -15.45 2.95 -10.34
C ALA A 64 -15.81 3.56 -11.69
N LYS A 65 -16.20 4.85 -11.72
CA LYS A 65 -16.46 5.59 -12.95
C LYS A 65 -15.21 5.70 -13.83
N ALA A 66 -14.07 6.09 -13.26
CA ALA A 66 -12.82 6.19 -14.00
C ALA A 66 -12.39 4.85 -14.60
N LYS A 67 -12.60 3.74 -13.87
CA LYS A 67 -12.36 2.38 -14.36
C LYS A 67 -13.23 2.02 -15.56
N LEU A 68 -14.54 2.31 -15.49
CA LEU A 68 -15.47 2.06 -16.60
C LEU A 68 -15.13 2.88 -17.85
N GLU A 69 -14.60 4.09 -17.64
CA GLU A 69 -14.17 5.01 -18.71
C GLU A 69 -12.74 4.74 -19.20
N GLU A 70 -12.04 3.73 -18.65
CA GLU A 70 -10.62 3.43 -18.91
C GLU A 70 -9.71 4.67 -18.76
N ARG A 71 -10.05 5.53 -17.80
CA ARG A 71 -9.40 6.81 -17.55
C ARG A 71 -8.46 6.68 -16.35
N PRO A 72 -7.18 7.07 -16.46
CA PRO A 72 -6.26 7.01 -15.33
C PRO A 72 -6.69 7.99 -14.23
N LEU A 73 -6.54 7.61 -12.97
CA LEU A 73 -6.78 8.51 -11.83
C LEU A 73 -5.66 9.53 -11.65
N TYR A 74 -4.48 9.22 -12.18
CA TYR A 74 -3.30 10.05 -12.00
C TYR A 74 -2.83 10.62 -13.32
N LEU A 75 -2.54 11.91 -13.31
CA LEU A 75 -1.92 12.62 -14.41
C LEU A 75 -0.42 12.68 -14.17
N VAL A 76 0.37 12.59 -15.26
CA VAL A 76 1.83 12.75 -15.23
C VAL A 76 2.19 14.08 -15.90
N ASP A 77 2.95 14.93 -15.20
CA ASP A 77 3.53 16.16 -15.73
C ASP A 77 4.71 15.82 -16.66
N GLY A 78 4.39 15.58 -17.93
CA GLY A 78 5.34 15.22 -18.99
C GLY A 78 6.48 16.23 -19.14
N PRO A 79 6.20 17.55 -19.29
CA PRO A 79 7.24 18.56 -19.40
C PRO A 79 8.20 18.57 -18.21
N ARG A 80 7.68 18.51 -16.97
CA ARG A 80 8.51 18.48 -15.77
C ARG A 80 9.33 17.20 -15.67
N LEU A 81 8.75 16.05 -16.00
CA LEU A 81 9.45 14.77 -16.04
C LEU A 81 10.61 14.81 -17.05
N ALA A 82 10.35 15.26 -18.28
CA ALA A 82 11.36 15.35 -19.32
C ALA A 82 12.50 16.33 -18.96
N ALA A 83 12.17 17.47 -18.35
CA ALA A 83 13.15 18.46 -17.89
C ALA A 83 14.12 17.89 -16.84
N LEU A 84 13.70 16.87 -16.07
CA LEU A 84 14.56 16.20 -15.11
C LEU A 84 15.57 15.26 -15.75
N LYS A 85 15.48 14.96 -17.06
CA LYS A 85 16.42 14.08 -17.78
C LYS A 85 16.73 12.78 -17.01
N PRO A 86 15.71 11.97 -16.68
CA PRO A 86 15.95 10.72 -15.98
C PRO A 86 16.70 9.72 -16.86
N ASP A 87 17.48 8.87 -16.22
CA ASP A 87 18.11 7.68 -16.80
C ASP A 87 17.25 6.43 -16.61
N LEU A 88 16.28 6.49 -15.67
CA LEU A 88 15.35 5.40 -15.36
C LEU A 88 14.04 5.98 -14.80
N ILE A 89 12.92 5.38 -15.21
CA ILE A 89 11.60 5.67 -14.65
C ILE A 89 11.04 4.38 -14.06
N LEU A 90 10.64 4.41 -12.79
CA LEU A 90 9.94 3.31 -12.13
C LEU A 90 8.44 3.63 -12.03
N THR A 91 7.60 2.64 -12.35
CA THR A 91 6.15 2.73 -12.36
C THR A 91 5.51 1.43 -11.84
N GLN A 92 4.17 1.34 -11.77
CA GLN A 92 3.47 0.11 -11.37
C GLN A 92 2.41 -0.30 -12.39
N GLY A 93 2.25 -1.60 -12.61
CA GLY A 93 1.20 -2.17 -13.48
C GLY A 93 0.07 -2.88 -12.74
N LEU A 94 0.08 -2.87 -11.40
CA LEU A 94 -0.87 -3.65 -10.58
C LEU A 94 -2.35 -3.27 -10.77
N CYS A 95 -2.64 -2.00 -11.03
CA CYS A 95 -4.00 -1.52 -11.30
C CYS A 95 -3.98 -0.52 -12.45
N SER A 96 -4.77 -0.76 -13.51
CA SER A 96 -4.83 0.13 -14.68
C SER A 96 -5.41 1.52 -14.38
N VAL A 97 -6.01 1.71 -13.21
CA VAL A 97 -6.74 2.92 -12.81
C VAL A 97 -6.03 3.63 -11.67
N CYS A 98 -5.69 2.88 -10.62
CA CYS A 98 -5.06 3.38 -9.39
C CYS A 98 -3.53 3.32 -9.43
N ALA A 99 -2.92 3.00 -10.56
CA ALA A 99 -1.48 3.11 -10.75
C ALA A 99 -1.16 4.02 -11.94
N VAL A 100 0.01 4.64 -11.89
CA VAL A 100 0.59 5.25 -13.09
C VAL A 100 1.15 4.11 -13.93
N THR A 101 0.50 3.81 -15.06
CA THR A 101 0.92 2.72 -15.94
C THR A 101 1.95 3.19 -16.97
N PRO A 102 2.73 2.27 -17.59
CA PRO A 102 3.59 2.59 -18.72
C PRO A 102 2.86 3.35 -19.84
N ASP A 103 1.62 2.97 -20.16
CA ASP A 103 0.79 3.65 -21.15
C ASP A 103 0.47 5.09 -20.75
N THR A 104 0.22 5.36 -19.47
CA THR A 104 -0.04 6.71 -18.96
C THR A 104 1.19 7.60 -19.14
N ILE A 105 2.37 7.06 -18.83
CA ILE A 105 3.65 7.76 -19.04
C ILE A 105 3.87 8.03 -20.53
N GLN A 106 3.71 7.01 -21.37
CA GLN A 106 3.90 7.13 -22.82
C GLN A 106 2.95 8.16 -23.43
N LYS A 107 1.68 8.17 -23.03
CA LYS A 107 0.70 9.19 -23.44
C LYS A 107 1.18 10.58 -23.04
N SER A 108 1.61 10.80 -21.80
CA SER A 108 2.12 12.11 -21.37
C SER A 108 3.39 12.54 -22.11
N LEU A 109 4.32 11.62 -22.39
CA LEU A 109 5.58 11.94 -23.09
C LEU A 109 5.40 12.17 -24.59
N SER A 110 4.43 11.50 -25.23
CA SER A 110 4.17 11.65 -26.67
C SER A 110 3.51 12.99 -27.05
N LEU A 111 3.00 13.73 -26.06
CA LEU A 111 2.47 15.09 -26.25
C LEU A 111 3.57 16.17 -26.30
N LEU A 112 4.84 15.81 -26.04
CA LEU A 112 5.96 16.75 -26.05
C LEU A 112 6.47 17.01 -27.48
N PRO A 113 7.05 18.21 -27.76
CA PRO A 113 7.72 18.48 -29.03
C PRO A 113 8.80 17.45 -29.39
N LEU A 114 8.95 17.17 -30.68
CA LEU A 114 10.03 16.33 -31.21
C LEU A 114 11.40 16.88 -30.77
N GLY A 115 12.13 16.11 -29.98
CA GLY A 115 13.43 16.48 -29.40
C GLY A 115 13.42 16.77 -27.89
N GLU A 116 12.23 16.90 -27.29
CA GLU A 116 12.06 17.07 -25.83
C GLU A 116 11.55 15.78 -25.15
N ALA A 117 11.24 14.74 -25.93
CA ALA A 117 10.74 13.48 -25.41
C ALA A 117 11.83 12.74 -24.61
N CYS A 118 11.47 12.32 -23.39
CA CYS A 118 12.29 11.49 -22.54
C CYS A 118 12.36 10.05 -23.10
N SER A 119 13.56 9.52 -23.29
CA SER A 119 13.80 8.14 -23.76
C SER A 119 14.28 7.19 -22.66
N ALA A 120 14.14 7.58 -21.40
CA ALA A 120 14.55 6.76 -20.28
C ALA A 120 13.80 5.41 -20.28
N PRO A 121 14.47 4.28 -20.01
CA PRO A 121 13.79 3.01 -19.79
C PRO A 121 12.75 3.15 -18.68
N VAL A 122 11.60 2.51 -18.88
CA VAL A 122 10.51 2.41 -17.89
C VAL A 122 10.48 0.98 -17.38
N ILE A 123 10.57 0.80 -16.06
CA ILE A 123 10.35 -0.49 -15.39
C ILE A 123 9.00 -0.42 -14.67
N SER A 124 8.12 -1.36 -15.00
CA SER A 124 6.85 -1.56 -14.30
C SER A 124 7.04 -2.64 -13.24
N LEU A 125 6.76 -2.29 -11.97
CA LEU A 125 6.79 -3.21 -10.84
C LEU A 125 5.43 -3.88 -10.65
N GLU A 126 5.43 -5.16 -10.31
CA GLU A 126 4.24 -6.02 -10.38
C GLU A 126 4.03 -6.88 -9.12
N ALA A 127 4.72 -6.61 -8.01
CA ALA A 127 4.58 -7.40 -6.80
C ALA A 127 3.13 -7.52 -6.28
N GLN A 128 2.70 -8.77 -6.10
CA GLN A 128 1.38 -9.15 -5.56
C GLN A 128 1.46 -9.94 -4.24
N ASN A 129 2.68 -10.29 -3.83
CA ASN A 129 2.98 -11.10 -2.65
C ASN A 129 4.43 -10.80 -2.19
N PHE A 130 4.84 -11.36 -1.05
CA PHE A 130 6.16 -11.15 -0.47
C PHE A 130 7.30 -11.59 -1.40
N ALA A 131 7.12 -12.70 -2.11
CA ALA A 131 8.09 -13.16 -3.11
C ALA A 131 8.24 -12.14 -4.25
N GLY A 132 7.13 -11.61 -4.75
CA GLY A 132 7.11 -10.54 -5.76
C GLY A 132 7.81 -9.28 -5.30
N VAL A 133 7.67 -8.87 -4.03
CA VAL A 133 8.44 -7.74 -3.48
C VAL A 133 9.94 -8.02 -3.51
N CYS A 134 10.35 -9.26 -3.22
CA CYS A 134 11.75 -9.65 -3.29
C CYS A 134 12.29 -9.69 -4.73
N GLU A 135 11.44 -10.04 -5.70
CA GLU A 135 11.75 -9.99 -7.13
C GLU A 135 11.87 -8.55 -7.62
N ASP A 136 10.91 -7.68 -7.29
CA ASP A 136 10.96 -6.24 -7.61
C ASP A 136 12.21 -5.58 -6.99
N LEU A 137 12.57 -5.94 -5.76
CA LEU A 137 13.81 -5.48 -5.13
C LEU A 137 15.06 -5.91 -5.91
N THR A 138 15.05 -7.13 -6.46
CA THR A 138 16.16 -7.63 -7.29
C THR A 138 16.22 -6.86 -8.61
N THR A 139 15.09 -6.70 -9.29
CA THR A 139 14.95 -5.94 -10.54
C THR A 139 15.45 -4.50 -10.39
N VAL A 140 14.99 -3.81 -9.34
CA VAL A 140 15.43 -2.43 -9.05
C VAL A 140 16.91 -2.40 -8.71
N GLY A 141 17.38 -3.33 -7.86
CA GLY A 141 18.79 -3.46 -7.50
C GLY A 141 19.70 -3.59 -8.72
N ASP A 142 19.36 -4.48 -9.66
CA ASP A 142 20.13 -4.68 -10.88
C ASP A 142 20.11 -3.44 -11.77
N ALA A 143 18.95 -2.80 -11.93
CA ALA A 143 18.78 -1.61 -12.77
C ALA A 143 19.60 -0.40 -12.28
N ILE A 144 19.86 -0.30 -10.98
CA ILE A 144 20.59 0.83 -10.38
C ILE A 144 22.02 0.48 -9.92
N GLY A 145 22.50 -0.73 -10.21
CA GLY A 145 23.84 -1.20 -9.83
C GLY A 145 24.02 -1.49 -8.34
N LYS A 146 22.95 -1.93 -7.68
CA LYS A 146 22.83 -2.24 -6.24
C LYS A 146 22.46 -3.70 -5.96
N SER A 147 22.86 -4.63 -6.82
CA SER A 147 22.51 -6.07 -6.72
C SER A 147 22.98 -6.71 -5.41
N THR A 148 24.13 -6.29 -4.87
CA THR A 148 24.65 -6.80 -3.59
C THR A 148 23.78 -6.35 -2.42
N GLU A 149 23.43 -5.06 -2.38
CA GLU A 149 22.52 -4.49 -1.38
C GLU A 149 21.13 -5.12 -1.47
N ALA A 150 20.60 -5.31 -2.69
CA ALA A 150 19.32 -5.98 -2.92
C ALA A 150 19.33 -7.42 -2.40
N THR A 151 20.40 -8.18 -2.66
CA THR A 151 20.55 -9.55 -2.17
C THR A 151 20.60 -9.60 -0.64
N ALA A 152 21.39 -8.71 -0.02
CA ALA A 152 21.50 -8.64 1.44
C ALA A 152 20.17 -8.27 2.10
N LEU A 153 19.46 -7.27 1.55
CA LEU A 153 18.16 -6.85 2.06
C LEU A 153 17.11 -7.96 1.88
N ARG A 154 17.09 -8.65 0.74
CA ARG A 154 16.20 -9.81 0.54
C ARG A 154 16.40 -10.90 1.60
N GLN A 155 17.66 -11.23 1.90
CA GLN A 155 17.98 -12.20 2.95
C GLN A 155 17.58 -11.72 4.35
N GLN A 156 17.68 -10.42 4.62
CA GLN A 156 17.19 -9.84 5.88
C GLN A 156 15.67 -9.94 5.97
N LEU A 157 14.94 -9.55 4.93
CA LEU A 157 13.48 -9.59 4.89
C LEU A 157 12.97 -11.03 5.02
N ALA A 158 13.55 -11.98 4.29
CA ALA A 158 13.16 -13.40 4.37
C ALA A 158 13.39 -13.98 5.78
N ARG A 159 14.49 -13.62 6.44
CA ARG A 159 14.75 -14.03 7.84
C ARG A 159 13.70 -13.48 8.79
N ARG A 160 13.39 -12.17 8.69
CA ARG A 160 12.35 -11.53 9.51
C ARG A 160 11.01 -12.21 9.30
N TRP A 161 10.58 -12.34 8.03
CA TRP A 161 9.35 -13.01 7.63
C TRP A 161 9.21 -14.43 8.20
N GLY A 162 10.26 -15.25 8.07
CA GLY A 162 10.27 -16.62 8.62
C GLY A 162 10.40 -16.70 10.14
N SER A 163 10.70 -15.60 10.83
CA SER A 163 10.84 -15.52 12.29
C SER A 163 9.66 -14.86 13.00
N ILE A 164 8.61 -14.49 12.26
CA ILE A 164 7.43 -13.86 12.86
C ILE A 164 6.83 -14.85 13.87
N ALA A 165 6.75 -14.42 15.13
CA ALA A 165 6.22 -15.25 16.20
C ALA A 165 4.74 -15.55 15.98
N GLN A 166 4.35 -16.79 16.25
CA GLN A 166 3.00 -17.30 15.99
C GLN A 166 2.16 -17.25 17.28
N PRO A 167 0.84 -17.01 17.20
CA PRO A 167 -0.06 -17.18 18.34
C PRO A 167 -0.28 -18.67 18.67
N GLU A 168 -0.76 -18.95 19.88
CA GLU A 168 -1.13 -20.32 20.29
C GLU A 168 -2.36 -20.83 19.53
N VAL A 169 -3.31 -19.92 19.26
CA VAL A 169 -4.53 -20.18 18.48
C VAL A 169 -4.59 -19.18 17.34
N ALA A 170 -4.77 -19.66 16.11
CA ALA A 170 -4.83 -18.81 14.92
C ALA A 170 -6.14 -17.99 14.90
N PRO A 171 -6.10 -16.66 15.07
CA PRO A 171 -7.31 -15.84 15.03
C PRO A 171 -7.79 -15.65 13.59
N ARG A 172 -9.11 -15.55 13.40
CA ARG A 172 -9.71 -15.14 12.14
C ARG A 172 -9.57 -13.63 11.99
N ALA A 173 -8.84 -13.17 10.97
CA ALA A 173 -8.55 -11.77 10.78
C ALA A 173 -9.19 -11.23 9.50
N PHE A 174 -9.86 -10.09 9.61
CA PHE A 174 -10.40 -9.34 8.48
C PHE A 174 -9.71 -7.98 8.41
N LEU A 175 -9.02 -7.71 7.30
CA LEU A 175 -8.42 -6.41 7.03
C LEU A 175 -9.33 -5.65 6.06
N LEU A 176 -9.88 -4.52 6.54
CA LEU A 176 -10.82 -3.67 5.82
C LEU A 176 -10.02 -2.67 4.96
N GLU A 177 -9.88 -2.97 3.67
CA GLU A 177 -9.11 -2.16 2.71
C GLU A 177 -9.85 -0.91 2.24
N TRP A 178 -11.18 -0.92 2.26
CA TRP A 178 -11.97 0.28 2.00
C TRP A 178 -13.24 0.22 2.83
N PRO A 179 -13.70 1.32 3.44
CA PRO A 179 -14.81 1.28 4.39
C PRO A 179 -16.19 1.39 3.74
N GLU A 180 -16.33 2.05 2.59
CA GLU A 180 -17.65 2.35 2.01
C GLU A 180 -17.62 2.43 0.47
N PRO A 181 -18.24 1.46 -0.24
CA PRO A 181 -18.68 0.16 0.29
C PRO A 181 -17.48 -0.61 0.89
N PRO A 182 -17.71 -1.61 1.75
CA PRO A 182 -16.59 -2.31 2.35
C PRO A 182 -15.86 -3.18 1.32
N TRP A 183 -14.53 -3.13 1.31
CA TRP A 183 -13.68 -4.00 0.50
C TRP A 183 -12.77 -4.87 1.38
N THR A 184 -12.57 -6.11 0.96
CA THR A 184 -11.56 -7.01 1.54
C THR A 184 -10.18 -6.66 1.02
N ALA A 185 -9.17 -6.85 1.86
CA ALA A 185 -7.78 -6.73 1.48
C ALA A 185 -7.31 -7.89 0.60
N GLY A 186 -6.71 -7.58 -0.54
CA GLY A 186 -6.15 -8.55 -1.49
C GLY A 186 -4.62 -8.60 -1.51
N HIS A 187 -4.09 -9.21 -2.57
CA HIS A 187 -2.67 -9.34 -2.90
C HIS A 187 -1.85 -9.91 -1.74
N TRP A 188 -0.93 -9.13 -1.19
CA TRP A 188 -0.02 -9.56 -0.14
C TRP A 188 -0.66 -9.55 1.25
N VAL A 189 -1.79 -8.87 1.45
CA VAL A 189 -2.34 -8.68 2.80
C VAL A 189 -2.79 -10.01 3.43
N PRO A 190 -3.50 -10.91 2.73
CA PRO A 190 -3.79 -12.24 3.28
C PRO A 190 -2.53 -13.06 3.57
N GLU A 191 -1.45 -12.86 2.79
CA GLU A 191 -0.16 -13.51 3.04
C GLU A 191 0.51 -12.99 4.33
N GLN A 192 0.40 -11.69 4.63
CA GLN A 192 0.84 -11.12 5.90
C GLN A 192 0.09 -11.72 7.09
N ILE A 193 -1.22 -11.93 6.95
CA ILE A 193 -2.04 -12.59 7.98
C ILE A 193 -1.56 -14.02 8.23
N LEU A 194 -1.35 -14.79 7.15
CA LEU A 194 -0.86 -16.17 7.23
C LEU A 194 0.54 -16.25 7.84
N ALA A 195 1.46 -15.37 7.43
CA ALA A 195 2.82 -15.31 7.97
C ALA A 195 2.85 -14.96 9.47
N ALA A 196 1.88 -14.17 9.93
CA ALA A 196 1.69 -13.86 11.35
C ALA A 196 0.98 -14.96 12.15
N GLY A 197 0.51 -16.03 11.49
CA GLY A 197 -0.18 -17.15 12.14
C GLY A 197 -1.69 -16.96 12.32
N GLY A 198 -2.28 -15.98 11.64
CA GLY A 198 -3.72 -15.79 11.57
C GLY A 198 -4.35 -16.53 10.40
N LEU A 199 -5.69 -16.52 10.37
CA LEU A 199 -6.50 -17.03 9.28
C LEU A 199 -7.18 -15.85 8.57
N PRO A 200 -6.81 -15.53 7.31
CA PRO A 200 -7.51 -14.48 6.58
C PRO A 200 -8.96 -14.93 6.33
N VAL A 201 -9.91 -14.04 6.59
CA VAL A 201 -11.30 -14.23 6.17
C VAL A 201 -11.66 -13.26 5.07
N LEU A 202 -12.48 -13.72 4.12
CA LEU A 202 -12.95 -12.96 2.95
C LEU A 202 -11.86 -12.53 1.95
N GLY A 203 -10.59 -12.87 2.17
CA GLY A 203 -9.47 -12.63 1.26
C GLY A 203 -8.62 -13.88 1.06
N GLU A 204 -7.94 -13.97 -0.09
CA GLU A 204 -7.05 -15.07 -0.46
C GLU A 204 -5.69 -14.50 -0.90
N ALA A 205 -4.59 -15.15 -0.49
CA ALA A 205 -3.25 -14.67 -0.78
C ALA A 205 -3.00 -14.62 -2.30
N GLY A 206 -2.52 -13.47 -2.79
CA GLY A 206 -2.30 -13.20 -4.20
C GLY A 206 -3.57 -12.85 -5.00
N ALA A 207 -4.77 -13.03 -4.45
CA ALA A 207 -6.02 -12.66 -5.13
C ALA A 207 -6.30 -11.16 -5.00
N ALA A 208 -6.87 -10.54 -6.02
CA ALA A 208 -7.23 -9.12 -5.98
C ALA A 208 -8.29 -8.81 -4.91
N SER A 209 -8.26 -7.58 -4.42
CA SER A 209 -9.28 -7.01 -3.55
C SER A 209 -10.66 -7.04 -4.22
N ARG A 210 -11.70 -7.26 -3.42
CA ARG A 210 -13.09 -7.29 -3.90
C ARG A 210 -14.03 -6.56 -2.93
N PRO A 211 -15.16 -6.02 -3.42
CA PRO A 211 -16.21 -5.56 -2.54
C PRO A 211 -16.79 -6.74 -1.76
N VAL A 212 -17.18 -6.47 -0.51
CA VAL A 212 -17.90 -7.37 0.39
C VAL A 212 -19.13 -6.63 0.92
N THR A 213 -20.14 -7.39 1.33
CA THR A 213 -21.30 -6.85 2.05
C THR A 213 -21.07 -6.89 3.56
N LEU A 214 -21.80 -6.05 4.30
CA LEU A 214 -21.79 -6.11 5.77
C LEU A 214 -22.27 -7.47 6.29
N ALA A 215 -23.22 -8.10 5.59
CA ALA A 215 -23.69 -9.45 5.89
C ALA A 215 -22.58 -10.49 5.72
N GLU A 216 -21.79 -10.44 4.63
CA GLU A 216 -20.62 -11.32 4.47
C GLU A 216 -19.59 -11.14 5.59
N ILE A 217 -19.35 -9.89 6.02
CA ILE A 217 -18.44 -9.61 7.15
C ILE A 217 -19.00 -10.18 8.45
N ALA A 218 -20.30 -10.02 8.69
CA ALA A 218 -20.99 -10.57 9.85
C ALA A 218 -20.96 -12.11 9.88
N ASP A 219 -21.24 -12.76 8.74
CA ASP A 219 -21.21 -14.22 8.60
C ASP A 219 -19.80 -14.80 8.73
N ALA A 220 -18.78 -14.06 8.26
CA ALA A 220 -17.39 -14.42 8.47
C ALA A 220 -16.96 -14.31 9.95
N ASP A 221 -17.65 -13.50 10.74
CA ASP A 221 -17.46 -13.34 12.19
C ASP A 221 -15.97 -13.33 12.63
N PRO A 222 -15.16 -12.35 12.17
CA PRO A 222 -13.73 -12.29 12.48
C PRO A 222 -13.46 -12.08 13.99
N ASP A 223 -12.33 -12.61 14.45
CA ASP A 223 -11.77 -12.40 15.79
C ASP A 223 -11.04 -11.05 15.91
N LEU A 224 -10.47 -10.56 14.80
CA LEU A 224 -9.77 -9.28 14.70
C LEU A 224 -10.21 -8.54 13.42
N ILE A 225 -10.48 -7.24 13.55
CA ILE A 225 -10.62 -6.35 12.39
C ILE A 225 -9.53 -5.28 12.44
N VAL A 226 -8.89 -4.99 11.30
CA VAL A 226 -7.99 -3.84 11.14
C VAL A 226 -8.41 -3.03 9.92
N SER A 227 -8.70 -1.74 10.12
CA SER A 227 -8.95 -0.79 9.03
C SER A 227 -7.64 -0.26 8.46
N ILE A 228 -7.49 -0.44 7.14
CA ILE A 228 -6.27 -0.20 6.38
C ILE A 228 -6.57 0.46 5.02
N ALA A 229 -7.44 1.47 5.01
CA ALA A 229 -7.77 2.21 3.80
C ALA A 229 -6.55 2.96 3.25
N CYS A 230 -6.24 2.69 1.98
CA CYS A 230 -5.16 3.33 1.24
C CYS A 230 -5.39 4.85 1.14
N GLY A 231 -4.32 5.64 1.25
CA GLY A 231 -4.38 7.10 1.24
C GLY A 231 -4.82 7.72 2.56
N TYR A 232 -5.23 6.91 3.56
CA TYR A 232 -5.58 7.38 4.89
C TYR A 232 -4.46 7.07 5.89
N ASN A 233 -4.13 8.08 6.71
CA ASN A 233 -3.32 7.86 7.90
C ASN A 233 -4.11 7.10 8.97
N MET A 234 -3.42 6.70 10.03
CA MET A 234 -3.98 5.94 11.14
C MET A 234 -5.24 6.59 11.79
N ASN A 235 -5.26 7.91 11.95
CA ASN A 235 -6.41 8.61 12.57
C ASN A 235 -7.60 8.69 11.61
N GLN A 236 -7.35 8.93 10.32
CA GLN A 236 -8.39 8.92 9.29
C GLN A 236 -9.00 7.53 9.15
N ASN A 237 -8.16 6.48 9.16
CA ASN A 237 -8.62 5.08 9.18
C ASN A 237 -9.52 4.82 10.41
N ARG A 238 -9.14 5.29 11.60
CA ARG A 238 -9.98 5.16 12.80
C ARG A 238 -11.34 5.84 12.63
N GLU A 239 -11.36 7.06 12.11
CA GLU A 239 -12.58 7.84 11.91
C GLU A 239 -13.56 7.11 10.97
N VAL A 240 -13.10 6.72 9.78
CA VAL A 240 -13.97 6.06 8.80
C VAL A 240 -14.40 4.66 9.23
N ALA A 241 -13.55 3.95 9.99
CA ALA A 241 -13.83 2.64 10.53
C ALA A 241 -14.93 2.65 11.61
N THR A 242 -15.11 3.76 12.31
CA THR A 242 -16.12 3.88 13.39
C THR A 242 -17.54 3.63 12.88
N LYS A 243 -17.81 3.90 11.60
CA LYS A 243 -19.09 3.56 10.95
C LYS A 243 -19.47 2.07 11.04
N LEU A 244 -18.49 1.16 11.03
CA LEU A 244 -18.76 -0.28 11.22
C LEU A 244 -19.21 -0.60 12.65
N LEU A 245 -18.82 0.17 13.67
CA LEU A 245 -19.31 -0.01 15.03
C LEU A 245 -20.74 0.53 15.19
N GLU A 246 -21.03 1.63 14.49
CA GLU A 246 -22.33 2.30 14.56
C GLU A 246 -23.43 1.46 13.90
N ASN A 247 -23.10 0.67 12.88
CA ASN A 247 -24.06 -0.15 12.14
C ASN A 247 -24.57 -1.36 12.96
N PRO A 248 -25.89 -1.48 13.21
CA PRO A 248 -26.47 -2.58 13.97
C PRO A 248 -26.15 -3.98 13.42
N ASP A 249 -25.99 -4.11 12.10
CA ASP A 249 -25.79 -5.40 11.42
C ASP A 249 -24.38 -5.97 11.61
N THR A 250 -23.45 -5.19 12.15
CA THR A 250 -22.06 -5.59 12.39
C THR A 250 -21.69 -5.66 13.87
N ARG A 251 -22.48 -5.04 14.77
CA ARG A 251 -22.20 -4.98 16.21
C ARG A 251 -22.02 -6.35 16.89
N GLN A 252 -22.63 -7.39 16.35
CA GLN A 252 -22.56 -8.76 16.88
C GLN A 252 -21.27 -9.51 16.53
N ILE A 253 -20.46 -8.99 15.60
CA ILE A 253 -19.18 -9.58 15.21
C ILE A 253 -18.26 -9.70 16.44
N ARG A 254 -17.60 -10.85 16.60
CA ARG A 254 -16.69 -11.14 17.73
C ARG A 254 -15.62 -10.06 17.92
N ALA A 255 -14.97 -9.63 16.85
CA ALA A 255 -13.97 -8.55 16.90
C ALA A 255 -14.51 -7.26 17.51
N LEU A 256 -15.72 -6.83 17.10
CA LEU A 256 -16.31 -5.58 17.60
C LEU A 256 -16.77 -5.71 19.05
N ARG A 257 -17.41 -6.84 19.41
CA ARG A 257 -17.85 -7.13 20.78
C ARG A 257 -16.71 -7.19 21.79
N ASN A 258 -15.57 -7.70 21.37
CA ASN A 258 -14.41 -7.92 22.24
C ASN A 258 -13.40 -6.75 22.19
N GLY A 259 -13.72 -5.66 21.48
CA GLY A 259 -12.82 -4.51 21.35
C GLY A 259 -11.54 -4.82 20.56
N LYS A 260 -11.56 -5.84 19.69
CA LYS A 260 -10.45 -6.25 18.81
C LYS A 260 -10.62 -5.62 17.42
N PHE A 261 -10.88 -4.31 17.41
CA PHE A 261 -11.00 -3.51 16.19
C PHE A 261 -10.00 -2.36 16.23
N PHE A 262 -9.17 -2.28 15.21
CA PHE A 262 -8.05 -1.35 15.16
C PHE A 262 -7.97 -0.63 13.82
N ALA A 263 -7.25 0.49 13.80
CA ALA A 263 -6.89 1.23 12.60
C ALA A 263 -5.38 1.39 12.54
N ALA A 264 -4.79 1.25 11.35
CA ALA A 264 -3.35 1.33 11.15
C ALA A 264 -2.97 2.38 10.12
N ASP A 265 -1.68 2.70 10.05
CA ASP A 265 -1.10 3.35 8.87
C ASP A 265 -1.08 2.34 7.70
N ALA A 266 -2.10 2.41 6.85
CA ALA A 266 -2.27 1.54 5.70
C ALA A 266 -1.13 1.71 4.70
N ASN A 267 -0.79 2.96 4.39
CA ASN A 267 0.22 3.31 3.40
C ASN A 267 1.55 2.63 3.72
N GLY A 268 2.00 2.72 4.97
CA GLY A 268 3.29 2.17 5.36
C GLY A 268 3.35 0.64 5.40
N TYR A 269 2.28 -0.02 5.83
CA TYR A 269 2.37 -1.41 6.30
C TYR A 269 1.51 -2.39 5.50
N PHE A 270 0.48 -1.92 4.79
CA PHE A 270 -0.54 -2.78 4.19
C PHE A 270 -0.90 -2.44 2.75
N SER A 271 -0.68 -1.21 2.27
CA SER A 271 -1.10 -0.76 0.93
C SER A 271 0.04 -0.68 -0.09
N ARG A 272 1.29 -0.94 0.33
CA ARG A 272 2.47 -0.84 -0.54
C ARG A 272 3.25 -2.16 -0.59
N PRO A 273 3.50 -2.73 -1.77
CA PRO A 273 4.39 -3.88 -1.92
C PRO A 273 5.86 -3.43 -1.86
N ALA A 274 6.32 -3.14 -0.64
CA ALA A 274 7.65 -2.62 -0.34
C ALA A 274 8.21 -3.31 0.92
N PRO A 275 9.49 -3.09 1.31
CA PRO A 275 10.10 -3.79 2.45
C PRO A 275 9.32 -3.71 3.77
N ARG A 276 8.59 -2.60 4.01
CA ARG A 276 7.76 -2.39 5.21
C ARG A 276 6.50 -3.29 5.27
N LEU A 277 6.20 -4.04 4.21
CA LEU A 277 5.23 -5.14 4.25
C LEU A 277 5.59 -6.16 5.34
N VAL A 278 6.88 -6.41 5.59
CA VAL A 278 7.32 -7.30 6.68
C VAL A 278 6.94 -6.72 8.04
N ASP A 279 7.08 -5.40 8.22
CA ASP A 279 6.67 -4.70 9.44
C ASP A 279 5.15 -4.86 9.67
N GLY A 280 4.33 -4.81 8.60
CA GLY A 280 2.89 -5.07 8.68
C GLY A 280 2.55 -6.47 9.19
N ALA A 281 3.28 -7.49 8.75
CA ALA A 281 3.10 -8.85 9.25
C ALA A 281 3.58 -9.01 10.71
N GLU A 282 4.67 -8.33 11.11
CA GLU A 282 5.12 -8.30 12.50
C GLU A 282 4.10 -7.61 13.43
N ILE A 283 3.46 -6.52 12.98
CA ILE A 283 2.36 -5.84 13.68
C ILE A 283 1.19 -6.81 13.89
N LEU A 284 0.77 -7.51 12.84
CA LEU A 284 -0.30 -8.51 12.95
C LEU A 284 0.06 -9.62 13.92
N GLY A 285 1.30 -10.12 13.89
CA GLY A 285 1.78 -11.13 14.84
C GLY A 285 1.67 -10.66 16.29
N ALA A 286 2.11 -9.44 16.59
CA ALA A 286 1.97 -8.85 17.93
C ALA A 286 0.49 -8.70 18.35
N LEU A 287 -0.40 -8.30 17.43
CA LEU A 287 -1.84 -8.24 17.69
C LEU A 287 -2.45 -9.61 17.97
N PHE A 288 -2.10 -10.63 17.19
CA PHE A 288 -2.60 -12.00 17.35
C PHE A 288 -2.15 -12.65 18.67
N ARG A 289 -0.99 -12.24 19.20
CA ARG A 289 -0.48 -12.65 20.52
C ARG A 289 -0.95 -11.75 21.66
N GLU A 290 -1.78 -10.74 21.37
CA GLU A 290 -2.28 -9.75 22.33
C GLU A 290 -1.18 -8.96 23.08
N GLU A 291 -0.03 -8.77 22.45
CA GLU A 291 1.11 -8.05 23.02
C GLU A 291 0.93 -6.52 22.88
N MET A 292 -0.11 -5.95 23.51
CA MET A 292 -0.50 -4.55 23.33
C MET A 292 0.59 -3.53 23.74
N GLU A 293 1.54 -3.92 24.59
CA GLU A 293 2.69 -3.10 25.00
C GLU A 293 3.92 -3.29 24.11
N SER A 294 3.82 -4.10 23.05
CA SER A 294 4.93 -4.37 22.13
C SER A 294 5.41 -3.09 21.43
N PRO A 295 6.72 -2.85 21.35
CA PRO A 295 7.28 -1.76 20.54
C PRO A 295 6.88 -1.83 19.06
N LEU A 296 6.48 -3.01 18.57
CA LEU A 296 5.98 -3.19 17.21
C LEU A 296 4.65 -2.47 16.97
N LEU A 297 3.85 -2.22 18.00
CA LEU A 297 2.53 -1.57 17.88
C LEU A 297 2.60 -0.05 18.14
N ALA A 298 3.59 0.40 18.90
CA ALA A 298 3.70 1.78 19.35
C ALA A 298 3.71 2.78 18.17
N GLY A 299 2.68 3.62 18.10
CA GLY A 299 2.52 4.65 17.06
C GLY A 299 2.17 4.13 15.67
N ARG A 300 1.89 2.83 15.51
CA ARG A 300 1.57 2.19 14.22
C ARG A 300 0.11 1.75 14.11
N LEU A 301 -0.60 1.72 15.24
CA LEU A 301 -1.96 1.26 15.34
C LEU A 301 -2.70 1.94 16.49
N VAL A 302 -4.01 2.16 16.33
CA VAL A 302 -4.90 2.69 17.37
C VAL A 302 -6.16 1.84 17.47
N PRO A 303 -6.71 1.63 18.68
CA PRO A 303 -8.03 1.03 18.84
C PRO A 303 -9.12 1.88 18.19
N VAL A 304 -10.08 1.23 17.54
CA VAL A 304 -11.35 1.82 17.14
C VAL A 304 -12.35 1.48 18.22
N MET A 305 -12.61 2.43 19.11
CA MET A 305 -13.50 2.25 20.26
C MET A 305 -14.91 2.72 19.89
N PRO A 306 -15.97 2.04 20.38
CA PRO A 306 -17.30 2.63 20.34
C PRO A 306 -17.29 3.88 21.24
N ASP A 307 -17.97 4.94 20.80
CA ASP A 307 -18.18 6.13 21.63
C ASP A 307 -18.80 5.69 22.95
N GLN A 308 -18.11 5.93 24.07
CA GLN A 308 -18.65 5.64 25.41
C GLN A 308 -19.73 6.63 25.85
N ASN A 309 -20.23 7.47 24.93
CA ASN A 309 -21.35 8.38 25.16
C ASN A 309 -22.53 7.99 24.27
N SER A 310 -23.37 7.09 24.77
CA SER A 310 -24.77 6.92 24.34
C SER A 310 -25.59 6.42 25.51
#